data_AF-R6IP98-F1
#
_entry.id   AF-R6IP98-F1
#
_cell.length_a   1.000
_cell.length_b   1.000
_cell.length_c   1.000
_cell.angle_alpha   90.00
_cell.angle_beta   90.00
_cell.angle_gamma   90.00
#
_symmetry.space_group_name_H-M   'P 1'
#
loop_
_entity.id
_entity.type
_entity.pdbx_description
1 polymer ?
#
loop_
_entity_poly.entity_id
_entity_poly.type
_entity_poly.pdbx_seq_one_letter_code
_entity_poly.pdbx_strand_id
1 'polypeptide(L)'
;MNESHIVTRTYDLQLNGGKTVHLRLTVAAQLRLKNKFNEDALDVILSASSDPERLLAVLDEALHFNDDPNGDLTGEALYDALVDSGVSGMDAFSDILFKLAHVSGLLSDTQAEKLSSCIGKMLNAAFDGMEQTAESEEQPASFPG
;
A
#
# COMPACT_ATOMS: atom_id res chain seq x y z
N MET A 1 -9.70 32.07 -17.42
CA MET A 1 -8.26 31.93 -17.12
C MET A 1 -8.11 30.58 -16.45
N ASN A 2 -7.33 29.66 -17.04
CA ASN A 2 -7.10 28.33 -16.47
C ASN A 2 -6.16 28.50 -15.28
N GLU A 3 -6.72 28.52 -14.09
CA GLU A 3 -5.96 28.33 -12.87
C GLU A 3 -5.50 26.88 -12.88
N SER A 4 -4.30 26.64 -13.41
CA SER A 4 -3.54 25.43 -13.13
C SER A 4 -3.24 25.45 -11.63
N HIS A 5 -4.23 25.08 -10.82
CA HIS A 5 -3.99 24.59 -9.48
C HIS A 5 -3.08 23.39 -9.65
N ILE A 6 -1.78 23.62 -9.51
CA ILE A 6 -0.86 22.54 -9.15
C ILE A 6 -1.29 22.17 -7.73
N VAL A 7 -2.37 21.39 -7.63
CA VAL A 7 -2.73 20.71 -6.40
C VAL A 7 -1.56 19.76 -6.19
N THR A 8 -0.65 20.15 -5.32
CA THR A 8 0.38 19.28 -4.78
C THR A 8 -0.37 18.19 -4.01
N ARG A 9 -0.90 17.18 -4.72
CA ARG A 9 -1.58 16.03 -4.11
C ARG A 9 -0.51 15.27 -3.34
N THR A 10 -0.46 15.49 -2.03
CA THR A 10 0.27 14.65 -1.07
C THR A 10 -0.73 13.69 -0.44
N TYR A 11 -0.25 12.53 -0.04
CA TYR A 11 -1.01 11.60 0.77
C TYR A 11 -0.69 11.88 2.24
N ASP A 12 -1.67 12.45 2.95
CA ASP A 12 -1.51 12.87 4.34
C ASP A 12 -1.93 11.72 5.25
N LEU A 13 -0.96 11.16 5.96
CA LEU A 13 -1.14 10.01 6.82
C LEU A 13 -1.13 10.46 8.28
N GLN A 14 -2.26 10.29 8.97
CA GLN A 14 -2.35 10.59 10.40
C GLN A 14 -1.85 9.39 11.20
N LEU A 15 -0.81 9.61 11.98
CA LEU A 15 -0.24 8.63 12.89
C LEU A 15 -0.75 8.84 14.32
N ASN A 16 -0.64 7.79 15.11
CA ASN A 16 -0.95 7.84 16.53
C ASN A 16 -0.09 8.91 17.23
N GLY A 17 -0.71 9.73 18.08
CA GLY A 17 -0.06 10.89 18.73
C GLY A 17 -0.20 12.23 18.01
N GLY A 18 -1.08 12.34 17.00
CA GLY A 18 -1.44 13.60 16.35
C GLY A 18 -0.41 14.11 15.35
N LYS A 19 0.52 13.26 14.91
CA LYS A 19 1.47 13.56 13.84
C LYS A 19 0.83 13.29 12.49
N THR A 20 0.97 14.22 11.56
CA THR A 20 0.56 14.04 10.16
C THR A 20 1.83 13.95 9.31
N VAL A 21 1.96 12.87 8.55
CA VAL A 21 3.08 12.63 7.64
C VAL A 21 2.60 12.85 6.22
N HIS A 22 3.35 13.63 5.46
CA HIS A 22 2.99 13.97 4.09
C HIS A 22 3.83 13.14 3.13
N LEU A 23 3.19 12.20 2.44
CA LEU A 23 3.87 11.25 1.55
C LEU A 23 3.60 11.60 0.10
N ARG A 24 4.64 11.59 -0.74
CA ARG A 24 4.47 11.71 -2.19
C ARG A 24 5.62 11.08 -2.96
N LEU A 25 5.31 10.28 -3.97
CA LEU A 25 6.36 9.72 -4.82
C LEU A 25 6.70 10.71 -5.95
N THR A 26 7.90 11.30 -5.91
CA THR A 26 8.43 12.06 -7.06
C THR A 26 8.76 11.13 -8.24
N VAL A 27 8.94 11.70 -9.44
CA VAL A 27 9.55 10.98 -10.58
C VAL A 27 10.95 10.46 -10.23
N ALA A 28 11.72 11.20 -9.42
CA ALA A 28 13.04 10.76 -8.97
C ALA A 28 12.96 9.51 -8.08
N ALA A 29 12.03 9.50 -7.12
CA ALA A 29 11.73 8.35 -6.28
C ALA A 29 11.28 7.13 -7.10
N GLN A 30 10.40 7.34 -8.08
CA GLN A 30 9.98 6.29 -9.01
C GLN A 30 11.16 5.70 -9.79
N LEU A 31 12.09 6.54 -10.28
CA LEU A 31 13.30 6.09 -10.95
C LEU A 31 14.28 5.37 -10.00
N ARG A 32 14.38 5.82 -8.74
CA ARG A 32 15.19 5.14 -7.72
C ARG A 32 14.66 3.76 -7.39
N LEU A 33 13.35 3.64 -7.15
CA LEU A 33 12.68 2.35 -6.95
C LEU A 33 12.88 1.44 -8.16
N LYS A 34 12.71 1.98 -9.37
CA LYS A 34 12.92 1.23 -10.60
C LYS A 34 14.34 0.73 -10.76
N ASN A 35 15.35 1.54 -10.44
CA ASN A 35 16.74 1.09 -10.48
C ASN A 35 17.07 0.11 -9.36
N LYS A 36 16.46 0.25 -8.18
CA LYS A 36 16.70 -0.61 -7.01
C LYS A 36 16.14 -2.02 -7.21
N PHE A 37 14.92 -2.12 -7.73
CA PHE A 37 14.22 -3.40 -7.90
C PHE A 37 14.25 -3.92 -9.35
N ASN A 38 14.73 -3.11 -10.30
CA ASN A 38 14.74 -3.43 -11.73
C ASN A 38 13.33 -3.73 -12.31
N GLU A 39 12.31 -3.13 -11.70
CA GLU A 39 10.89 -3.28 -12.03
C GLU A 39 10.24 -1.89 -12.14
N ASP A 40 9.09 -1.77 -12.80
CA ASP A 40 8.40 -0.48 -12.86
C ASP A 40 7.90 -0.05 -11.46
N ALA A 41 7.90 1.26 -11.18
CA ALA A 41 7.54 1.78 -9.86
C ALA A 41 6.12 1.36 -9.44
N LEU A 42 5.21 1.20 -10.41
CA LEU A 42 3.89 0.61 -10.16
C LEU A 42 4.01 -0.82 -9.65
N ASP A 43 4.71 -1.72 -10.35
CA ASP A 43 4.89 -3.11 -9.93
C ASP A 43 5.53 -3.22 -8.53
N VAL A 44 6.53 -2.37 -8.24
CA VAL A 44 7.14 -2.30 -6.92
C VAL A 44 6.10 -1.89 -5.85
N ILE A 45 5.26 -0.90 -6.13
CA ILE A 45 4.17 -0.49 -5.22
C ILE A 45 3.13 -1.60 -5.06
N LEU A 46 2.75 -2.29 -6.14
CA LEU A 46 1.76 -3.37 -6.07
C LEU A 46 2.26 -4.58 -5.29
N SER A 47 3.56 -4.87 -5.38
CA SER A 47 4.20 -5.98 -4.66
C SER A 47 4.61 -5.63 -3.23
N ALA A 48 4.74 -4.33 -2.92
CA ALA A 48 5.05 -3.84 -1.58
C ALA A 48 4.00 -4.20 -0.51
N SER A 49 2.74 -4.49 -0.89
CA SER A 49 1.73 -4.94 0.06
C SER A 49 2.10 -6.26 0.76
N SER A 50 2.90 -7.09 0.09
CA SER A 50 3.26 -8.44 0.52
C SER A 50 4.74 -8.58 0.83
N ASP A 51 5.54 -7.53 0.58
CA ASP A 51 6.98 -7.51 0.77
C ASP A 51 7.37 -6.28 1.62
N PRO A 52 7.81 -6.50 2.87
CA PRO A 52 8.12 -5.40 3.78
C PRO A 52 9.34 -4.59 3.32
N GLU A 53 10.32 -5.20 2.63
CA GLU A 53 11.48 -4.45 2.12
C GLU A 53 11.09 -3.46 1.02
N ARG A 54 10.20 -3.88 0.11
CA ARG A 54 9.62 -3.01 -0.93
C ARG A 54 8.76 -1.92 -0.31
N LEU A 55 7.93 -2.26 0.67
CA LEU A 55 7.10 -1.28 1.38
C LEU A 55 7.94 -0.19 2.03
N LEU A 56 8.95 -0.59 2.81
CA LEU A 56 9.87 0.34 3.45
C LEU A 56 10.56 1.23 2.43
N ALA A 57 11.04 0.66 1.31
CA ALA A 57 11.67 1.45 0.26
C ALA A 57 10.72 2.48 -0.39
N VAL A 58 9.45 2.09 -0.63
CA VAL A 58 8.44 3.00 -1.19
C VAL A 58 8.11 4.12 -0.21
N LEU A 59 7.92 3.78 1.07
CA LEU A 59 7.65 4.74 2.15
C LEU A 59 8.82 5.71 2.32
N ASP A 60 10.05 5.22 2.36
CA ASP A 60 11.26 6.02 2.51
C ASP A 60 11.45 7.00 1.35
N GLU A 61 11.29 6.53 0.11
CA GLU A 61 11.37 7.40 -1.07
C GLU A 61 10.20 8.40 -1.15
N ALA A 62 9.03 8.06 -0.59
CA ALA A 62 7.88 8.96 -0.50
C ALA A 62 8.01 10.01 0.61
N LEU A 63 8.74 9.69 1.68
CA LEU A 63 9.04 10.60 2.80
C LEU A 63 10.01 11.70 2.39
N HIS A 64 11.02 11.36 1.59
CA HIS A 64 12.05 12.29 1.10
C HIS A 64 11.59 13.16 -0.08
N PHE A 65 10.28 13.34 -0.29
CA PHE A 65 9.76 14.24 -1.32
C PHE A 65 10.06 15.69 -0.98
N ASN A 66 10.82 16.39 -1.84
CA ASN A 66 11.01 17.84 -1.79
C ASN A 66 11.80 18.34 -0.55
N ASP A 67 13.03 17.85 -0.39
CA ASP A 67 14.02 18.30 0.61
C ASP A 67 13.60 18.02 2.06
N ASP A 68 13.14 16.80 2.33
CA ASP A 68 12.87 16.29 3.68
C ASP A 68 11.84 17.07 4.52
N PRO A 69 10.61 17.27 4.03
CA PRO A 69 9.56 17.95 4.79
C PRO A 69 9.12 17.17 6.03
N ASN A 70 9.39 15.86 6.08
CA ASN A 70 9.02 14.98 7.20
C ASN A 70 10.12 14.88 8.28
N GLY A 71 11.24 15.60 8.12
CA GLY A 71 12.41 15.54 9.01
C GLY A 71 13.11 14.18 8.96
N ASP A 72 13.85 13.81 10.01
CA ASP A 72 14.59 12.52 10.11
C ASP A 72 13.70 11.25 10.23
N LEU A 73 12.44 11.29 9.75
CA LEU A 73 11.55 10.13 9.81
C LEU A 73 11.94 9.12 8.72
N THR A 74 12.37 7.93 9.12
CA THR A 74 12.69 6.84 8.20
C THR A 74 11.45 6.03 7.80
N GLY A 75 11.52 5.34 6.66
CA GLY A 75 10.46 4.40 6.25
C GLY A 75 10.12 3.36 7.32
N GLU A 76 11.10 2.90 8.11
CA GLU A 76 10.92 1.97 9.23
C GLU A 76 10.12 2.57 10.37
N ALA A 77 10.47 3.79 10.79
CA ALA A 77 9.75 4.50 11.85
C ALA A 77 8.30 4.80 11.44
N LEU A 78 8.08 5.10 10.15
CA LEU A 78 6.73 5.26 9.60
C LEU A 78 5.95 3.95 9.61
N TYR A 79 6.58 2.84 9.23
CA TYR A 79 5.95 1.52 9.25
C TYR A 79 5.54 1.11 10.67
N ASP A 80 6.43 1.27 11.66
CA ASP A 80 6.10 0.98 13.06
C ASP A 80 4.97 1.88 13.56
N ALA A 81 4.97 3.17 13.22
CA ALA A 81 3.91 4.09 13.60
C ALA A 81 2.57 3.78 12.91
N LEU A 82 2.59 3.25 11.68
CA LEU A 82 1.41 2.74 10.99
C LEU A 82 0.82 1.56 11.74
N VAL A 83 1.66 0.57 12.09
CA VAL A 83 1.24 -0.61 12.84
C VAL A 83 0.71 -0.23 14.23
N ASP A 84 1.37 0.69 14.93
CA ASP A 84 0.93 1.20 16.23
C ASP A 84 -0.38 2.01 16.14
N SER A 85 -0.64 2.65 15.01
CA SER A 85 -1.92 3.30 14.71
C SER A 85 -3.04 2.32 14.35
N GLY A 86 -2.76 1.02 14.29
CA GLY A 86 -3.71 -0.03 13.92
C GLY A 86 -3.77 -0.35 12.42
N VAL A 87 -2.86 0.22 11.60
CA VAL A 87 -2.70 -0.17 10.20
C VAL A 87 -1.91 -1.48 10.16
N SER A 88 -2.62 -2.60 10.08
CA SER A 88 -2.03 -3.92 10.02
C SER A 88 -2.73 -4.78 8.98
N GLY A 89 -1.95 -5.55 8.23
CA GLY A 89 -2.46 -6.48 7.22
C GLY A 89 -2.38 -5.94 5.80
N MET A 90 -2.40 -6.87 4.85
CA MET A 90 -2.16 -6.61 3.43
C MET A 90 -3.16 -5.60 2.82
N ASP A 91 -4.41 -5.60 3.28
CA ASP A 91 -5.46 -4.68 2.81
C ASP A 91 -5.14 -3.22 3.13
N ALA A 92 -4.80 -2.93 4.41
CA ALA A 92 -4.54 -1.57 4.87
C ALA A 92 -3.27 -0.99 4.23
N PHE A 93 -2.22 -1.81 4.07
CA PHE A 93 -1.01 -1.37 3.35
C PHE A 93 -1.27 -1.17 1.85
N SER A 94 -2.07 -2.04 1.22
CA SER A 94 -2.44 -1.87 -0.20
C SER A 94 -3.19 -0.56 -0.44
N ASP A 95 -4.14 -0.20 0.43
CA ASP A 95 -4.88 1.06 0.34
C ASP A 95 -3.95 2.28 0.41
N ILE A 96 -3.00 2.29 1.35
CA ILE A 96 -1.97 3.34 1.46
C ILE A 96 -1.15 3.44 0.18
N LEU A 97 -0.66 2.30 -0.32
CA LEU A 97 0.16 2.21 -1.53
C LEU A 97 -0.60 2.69 -2.77
N PHE A 98 -1.89 2.39 -2.89
CA PHE A 98 -2.74 2.86 -3.99
C PHE A 98 -3.00 4.35 -3.93
N LYS A 99 -3.31 4.88 -2.74
CA LYS A 99 -3.45 6.32 -2.54
C LYS A 99 -2.15 7.04 -2.87
N LEU A 100 -1.01 6.47 -2.47
CA LEU A 100 0.32 6.98 -2.81
C LEU A 100 0.55 6.99 -4.32
N ALA A 101 0.30 5.88 -5.03
CA ALA A 101 0.44 5.80 -6.48
C ALA A 101 -0.50 6.79 -7.20
N HIS A 102 -1.72 6.96 -6.69
CA HIS A 102 -2.69 7.91 -7.22
C HIS A 102 -2.23 9.37 -7.07
N VAL A 103 -1.83 9.80 -5.87
CA VAL A 103 -1.34 11.18 -5.65
C VAL A 103 -0.03 11.47 -6.37
N SER A 104 0.76 10.43 -6.63
CA SER A 104 2.02 10.49 -7.37
C SER A 104 1.83 10.51 -8.89
N GLY A 105 0.58 10.37 -9.38
CA GLY A 105 0.24 10.37 -10.80
C GLY A 105 0.62 9.09 -11.55
N LEU A 106 0.97 8.02 -10.83
CA LEU A 106 1.21 6.69 -11.41
C LEU A 106 -0.11 6.00 -11.79
N LEU A 107 -1.18 6.26 -11.04
CA LEU A 107 -2.53 5.79 -11.33
C LEU A 107 -3.45 6.99 -11.60
N SER A 108 -4.33 6.83 -12.59
CA SER A 108 -5.49 7.71 -12.76
C SER A 108 -6.58 7.34 -11.74
N ASP A 109 -7.47 8.27 -11.38
CA ASP A 109 -8.56 8.05 -10.42
C ASP A 109 -9.36 6.76 -10.75
N THR A 110 -9.65 6.52 -12.03
CA THR A 110 -10.37 5.32 -12.50
C THR A 110 -9.59 4.00 -12.29
N GLN A 111 -8.26 4.05 -12.31
CA GLN A 111 -7.42 2.87 -12.11
C GLN A 111 -7.25 2.54 -10.62
N ALA A 112 -7.09 3.56 -9.77
CA ALA A 112 -7.02 3.41 -8.32
C ALA A 112 -8.32 2.80 -7.75
N GLU A 113 -9.48 3.27 -8.20
CA GLU A 113 -10.79 2.71 -7.82
C GLU A 113 -10.96 1.25 -8.26
N LYS A 114 -10.54 0.92 -9.48
CA LYS A 114 -10.61 -0.45 -9.99
C LYS A 114 -9.68 -1.39 -9.24
N LEU A 115 -8.44 -0.98 -8.93
CA LEU A 115 -7.51 -1.81 -8.17
C LEU A 115 -8.01 -2.05 -6.75
N SER A 116 -8.48 -1.00 -6.06
CA SER A 116 -9.02 -1.10 -4.70
C SER A 116 -10.23 -2.05 -4.66
N SER A 117 -11.14 -1.94 -5.63
CA SER A 117 -12.28 -2.85 -5.74
C SER A 117 -11.87 -4.28 -6.10
N CYS A 118 -10.84 -4.47 -6.92
CA CYS A 118 -10.35 -5.80 -7.29
C CYS A 118 -9.69 -6.51 -6.09
N ILE A 119 -8.85 -5.81 -5.34
CA ILE A 119 -8.22 -6.32 -4.13
C ILE A 119 -9.27 -6.70 -3.08
N GLY A 120 -10.26 -5.83 -2.83
CA GLY A 120 -11.33 -6.13 -1.88
C GLY A 120 -12.11 -7.40 -2.25
N LYS A 121 -12.38 -7.62 -3.55
CA LYS A 121 -13.05 -8.84 -4.03
C LYS A 121 -12.16 -10.08 -3.92
N MET A 122 -10.87 -9.96 -4.22
CA MET A 122 -9.93 -11.09 -4.16
C MET A 122 -9.64 -11.51 -2.71
N LEU A 123 -9.46 -10.55 -1.80
CA LEU A 123 -9.33 -10.81 -0.37
C LEU A 123 -10.60 -11.45 0.19
N ASN A 124 -11.77 -10.87 -0.10
CA ASN A 124 -13.04 -11.43 0.38
C ASN A 124 -13.23 -12.87 -0.13
N ALA A 125 -12.96 -13.14 -1.41
CA ALA A 125 -13.01 -14.50 -1.96
C ALA A 125 -11.98 -15.46 -1.32
N ALA A 126 -10.78 -15.00 -0.98
CA ALA A 126 -9.77 -15.81 -0.30
C ALA A 126 -10.16 -16.14 1.15
N PHE A 127 -10.83 -15.22 1.86
CA PHE A 127 -11.34 -15.45 3.21
C PHE A 127 -12.60 -16.34 3.20
N ASP A 128 -13.55 -16.11 2.29
CA ASP A 128 -14.77 -16.93 2.13
C ASP A 128 -14.42 -18.39 1.77
N GLY A 129 -13.40 -18.58 0.92
CA GLY A 129 -12.86 -19.91 0.60
C GLY A 129 -12.17 -20.63 1.78
N MET A 130 -11.63 -19.89 2.76
CA MET A 130 -11.08 -20.48 3.99
C MET A 130 -12.18 -20.90 4.97
N GLU A 131 -13.30 -20.17 5.06
CA GLU A 131 -14.45 -20.58 5.88
C GLU A 131 -15.12 -21.86 5.35
N GLN A 132 -15.20 -22.05 4.02
CA GLN A 132 -15.77 -23.28 3.44
C GLN A 132 -14.91 -24.54 3.64
N THR A 133 -13.60 -24.39 3.89
CA THR A 133 -12.71 -25.56 4.07
C THR A 133 -12.79 -26.13 5.48
N ALA A 134 -13.30 -25.37 6.46
CA ALA A 134 -13.49 -25.84 7.83
C ALA A 134 -14.73 -26.73 8.03
N GLU A 135 -15.66 -26.75 7.06
CA GLU A 135 -16.95 -27.46 7.19
C GLU A 135 -17.00 -28.80 6.42
N SER A 136 -15.93 -29.18 5.69
CA SER A 136 -15.90 -30.41 4.87
C SER A 136 -15.17 -31.60 5.51
N GLU A 137 -14.78 -31.53 6.78
CA GLU A 137 -14.00 -32.59 7.45
C GLU A 137 -14.77 -33.33 8.56
N GLU A 138 -16.06 -33.65 8.37
CA GLU A 138 -16.77 -34.63 9.21
C GLU A 138 -17.71 -35.53 8.39
N GLN A 139 -17.18 -36.62 7.83
CA GLN A 139 -17.96 -37.85 7.71
C GLN A 139 -17.03 -39.09 7.74
N PRO A 140 -17.08 -39.94 8.78
CA PRO A 140 -16.21 -41.10 8.90
C PRO A 140 -16.63 -42.21 7.94
N ALA A 141 -15.64 -42.81 7.29
CA ALA A 141 -15.79 -43.96 6.41
C ALA A 141 -16.32 -45.19 7.17
N SER A 142 -17.55 -45.61 6.92
CA SER A 142 -18.00 -46.97 7.24
C SER A 142 -17.54 -47.94 6.14
N PHE A 143 -16.57 -48.78 6.47
CA PHE A 143 -16.19 -49.95 5.69
C PHE A 143 -17.18 -51.10 5.94
N PRO A 144 -17.76 -51.74 4.91
CA PRO A 144 -18.45 -53.02 5.09
C PRO A 144 -17.42 -54.17 4.99
N GLY A 145 -17.46 -55.05 6.00
CA GLY A 145 -16.85 -56.38 5.97
C GLY A 145 -17.79 -57.46 5.46
#